data_AF-A0A2T6G1U9-F1
#
_entry.id   AF-A0A2T6G1U9-F1
#
_cell.length_a   1.000
_cell.length_b   1.000
_cell.length_c   1.000
_cell.angle_alpha   90.00
_cell.angle_beta   90.00
_cell.angle_gamma   90.00
#
_symmetry.space_group_name_H-M   'P 1'
#
loop_
_entity.id
_entity.type
_entity.pdbx_description
1 polymer ?
#
loop_
_entity_poly.entity_id
_entity_poly.type
_entity_poly.pdbx_seq_one_letter_code
_entity_poly.pdbx_strand_id
1 'polypeptide(L)'
;MDQDAEKEGRYLLRKYIIASIVCVFVVITVAAYGASSSLDFLTSEKFVINGVDKRLSVINYNGHAYVPLRFVAEQMAADIDYQEDKRTTYIQQYSVKFDGRILTPVPYVAYEKKTESGIVWMQEIPLLDGNTCWTDCFKPHTRPSPASEMIKQAEYPPVAVKPESDIVIIYPKDMKPLLLQVTMASESDAGKKEGKAVPLDGNRLHLPKKPGRYTISIYADWEQGKAISIFAVDVKSS
;
A
#
# COMPACT_ATOMS: atom_id res chain seq x y z
N MET A 1 -33.80 -86.50 -6.51
CA MET A 1 -32.46 -86.01 -6.88
C MET A 1 -32.62 -84.56 -7.34
N ASP A 2 -33.03 -83.66 -6.42
CA ASP A 2 -33.32 -82.24 -6.76
C ASP A 2 -33.27 -81.26 -5.57
N GLN A 3 -32.78 -81.70 -4.40
CA GLN A 3 -32.62 -80.82 -3.23
C GLN A 3 -31.23 -80.16 -3.18
N ASP A 4 -30.21 -80.84 -3.72
CA ASP A 4 -28.84 -80.33 -3.70
C ASP A 4 -28.64 -79.21 -4.74
N ALA A 5 -29.24 -79.32 -5.93
CA ALA A 5 -29.20 -78.28 -6.96
C ALA A 5 -29.91 -76.99 -6.52
N GLU A 6 -31.05 -77.10 -5.83
CA GLU A 6 -31.79 -75.96 -5.29
C GLU A 6 -31.02 -75.25 -4.15
N LYS A 7 -30.30 -76.03 -3.33
CA LYS A 7 -29.46 -75.52 -2.24
C LYS A 7 -28.20 -74.83 -2.77
N GLU A 8 -27.59 -75.37 -3.82
CA GLU A 8 -26.45 -74.77 -4.52
C GLU A 8 -26.84 -73.47 -5.24
N GLY A 9 -27.99 -73.44 -5.92
CA GLY A 9 -28.53 -72.24 -6.55
C GLY A 9 -28.80 -71.11 -5.54
N ARG A 10 -29.40 -71.42 -4.39
CA ARG A 10 -29.59 -70.44 -3.30
C ARG A 10 -28.27 -69.93 -2.72
N TYR A 11 -27.26 -70.78 -2.65
CA TYR A 11 -25.93 -70.40 -2.16
C TYR A 11 -25.21 -69.47 -3.15
N LEU A 12 -25.27 -69.77 -4.45
CA LEU A 12 -24.75 -68.91 -5.50
C LEU A 12 -25.47 -67.56 -5.55
N LEU A 13 -26.81 -67.55 -5.46
CA LEU A 13 -27.60 -66.31 -5.43
C LEU A 13 -27.22 -65.42 -4.23
N ARG A 14 -27.05 -66.00 -3.04
CA ARG A 14 -26.58 -65.25 -1.85
C ARG A 14 -25.18 -64.67 -2.03
N LYS A 15 -24.26 -65.41 -2.68
CA LYS A 15 -22.92 -64.89 -3.01
C LYS A 15 -22.97 -63.70 -3.96
N TYR A 16 -23.80 -63.77 -5.00
CA TYR A 16 -23.97 -62.66 -5.93
C TYR A 16 -24.60 -61.43 -5.26
N ILE A 17 -25.59 -61.63 -4.40
CA ILE A 17 -26.20 -60.53 -3.62
C ILE A 17 -25.16 -59.87 -2.70
N ILE A 18 -24.38 -60.66 -1.95
CA ILE A 18 -23.33 -60.14 -1.07
C ILE A 18 -22.26 -59.38 -1.89
N ALA A 19 -21.81 -59.95 -3.00
CA ALA A 19 -20.83 -59.30 -3.88
C ALA A 19 -21.37 -57.98 -4.45
N SER A 20 -22.65 -57.93 -4.85
CA SER A 20 -23.29 -56.71 -5.35
C SER A 20 -23.37 -55.63 -4.27
N ILE A 21 -23.73 -55.99 -3.02
CA ILE A 21 -23.80 -55.03 -1.91
C ILE A 21 -22.42 -54.46 -1.61
N VAL A 22 -21.39 -55.31 -1.56
CA VAL A 22 -20.00 -54.86 -1.34
C VAL A 22 -19.55 -53.93 -2.45
N CYS A 23 -19.87 -54.25 -3.71
CA CYS A 23 -19.51 -53.41 -4.85
C CYS A 23 -20.18 -52.02 -4.78
N VAL A 24 -21.48 -51.96 -4.43
CA VAL A 24 -22.19 -50.69 -4.24
C VAL A 24 -21.58 -49.87 -3.09
N PHE A 25 -21.25 -50.50 -1.96
CA PHE A 25 -20.59 -49.81 -0.85
C PHE A 25 -19.22 -49.24 -1.25
N VAL A 26 -18.43 -49.97 -2.04
CA VAL A 26 -17.13 -49.48 -2.55
C VAL A 26 -17.33 -48.31 -3.52
N VAL A 27 -18.35 -48.36 -4.38
CA VAL A 27 -18.64 -47.24 -5.29
C VAL A 27 -19.08 -45.98 -4.52
N ILE A 28 -19.90 -46.12 -3.48
CA ILE A 28 -20.36 -45.00 -2.65
C ILE A 28 -19.18 -44.36 -1.90
N THR A 29 -18.27 -45.16 -1.33
CA THR A 29 -17.09 -44.60 -0.64
C THR A 29 -16.16 -43.87 -1.59
N VAL A 30 -15.89 -44.42 -2.78
CA VAL A 30 -15.07 -43.75 -3.80
C VAL A 30 -15.70 -42.43 -4.25
N ALA A 31 -17.02 -42.39 -4.46
CA ALA A 31 -17.72 -41.16 -4.84
C ALA A 31 -17.68 -40.08 -3.74
N ALA A 32 -17.83 -40.47 -2.46
CA ALA A 32 -17.75 -39.55 -1.34
C ALA A 32 -16.34 -38.94 -1.18
N TYR A 33 -15.29 -39.74 -1.37
CA TYR A 33 -13.90 -39.26 -1.37
C TYR A 33 -13.60 -38.31 -2.54
N GLY A 34 -14.19 -38.54 -3.72
CA GLY A 34 -14.02 -37.64 -4.88
C GLY A 34 -14.78 -36.31 -4.75
N ALA A 35 -15.86 -36.27 -3.97
CA ALA A 35 -16.63 -35.05 -3.70
C ALA A 35 -16.00 -34.18 -2.59
N SER A 36 -15.17 -34.76 -1.72
CA SER A 36 -14.44 -34.01 -0.70
C SER A 36 -13.21 -33.33 -1.29
N SER A 37 -13.36 -32.05 -1.66
CA SER A 37 -12.31 -31.09 -2.05
C SER A 37 -11.93 -31.11 -3.54
N SER A 38 -12.78 -30.53 -4.38
CA SER A 38 -12.37 -30.10 -5.73
C SER A 38 -11.52 -28.83 -5.61
N LEU A 39 -10.24 -28.91 -5.99
CA LEU A 39 -9.42 -27.74 -6.29
C LEU A 39 -9.93 -27.14 -7.61
N ASP A 40 -10.67 -26.03 -7.52
CA ASP A 40 -11.20 -25.36 -8.70
C ASP A 40 -10.26 -24.21 -9.08
N PHE A 41 -9.45 -24.43 -10.11
CA PHE A 41 -8.61 -23.39 -10.71
C PHE A 41 -9.52 -22.47 -11.54
N LEU A 42 -10.18 -21.53 -10.89
CA LEU A 42 -10.92 -20.50 -11.60
C LEU A 42 -9.93 -19.64 -12.40
N THR A 43 -10.02 -19.74 -13.72
CA THR A 43 -9.07 -19.13 -14.66
C THR A 43 -9.00 -17.60 -14.53
N SER A 44 -10.09 -16.94 -14.09
CA SER A 44 -10.06 -15.56 -13.62
C SER A 44 -11.36 -15.12 -12.92
N GLU A 45 -11.27 -14.34 -11.84
CA GLU A 45 -12.38 -13.68 -11.15
C GLU A 45 -12.26 -12.14 -11.25
N LYS A 46 -13.40 -11.43 -11.14
CA LYS A 46 -13.46 -9.95 -11.21
C LYS A 46 -13.32 -9.34 -9.81
N PHE A 47 -12.43 -8.36 -9.69
CA PHE A 47 -12.18 -7.55 -8.51
C PHE A 47 -12.44 -6.08 -8.82
N VAL A 48 -13.01 -5.35 -7.86
CA VAL A 48 -13.12 -3.89 -7.93
C VAL A 48 -12.22 -3.31 -6.84
N ILE A 49 -11.14 -2.64 -7.26
CA ILE A 49 -10.16 -2.08 -6.33
C ILE A 49 -10.03 -0.59 -6.63
N ASN A 50 -10.30 0.25 -5.64
CA ASN A 50 -10.33 1.71 -5.78
C ASN A 50 -11.26 2.17 -6.93
N GLY A 51 -12.40 1.50 -7.10
CA GLY A 51 -13.38 1.79 -8.16
C GLY A 51 -12.99 1.32 -9.57
N VAL A 52 -11.84 0.65 -9.72
CA VAL A 52 -11.37 0.13 -11.01
C VAL A 52 -11.56 -1.37 -11.09
N ASP A 53 -12.15 -1.82 -12.19
CA ASP A 53 -12.33 -3.24 -12.51
C ASP A 53 -10.98 -3.88 -12.87
N LYS A 54 -10.65 -4.98 -12.18
CA LYS A 54 -9.47 -5.81 -12.44
C LYS A 54 -9.86 -7.28 -12.50
N ARG A 55 -9.18 -8.06 -13.34
CA ARG A 55 -9.37 -9.51 -13.47
C ARG A 55 -8.14 -10.24 -12.99
N LEU A 56 -8.31 -11.22 -12.11
CA LEU A 56 -7.20 -11.94 -11.48
C LEU A 56 -7.42 -13.43 -11.54
N SER A 57 -6.33 -14.18 -11.64
CA SER A 57 -6.37 -15.63 -11.41
C SER A 57 -6.53 -15.89 -9.92
N VAL A 58 -7.53 -16.68 -9.57
CA VAL A 58 -7.89 -17.01 -8.19
C VAL A 58 -7.90 -18.52 -8.07
N ILE A 59 -7.31 -19.03 -7.00
CA ILE A 59 -7.51 -20.43 -6.62
C ILE A 59 -8.68 -20.44 -5.64
N ASN A 60 -9.76 -21.15 -5.99
CA ASN A 60 -10.85 -21.37 -5.05
C ASN A 60 -10.64 -22.73 -4.39
N TYR A 61 -10.46 -22.71 -3.07
CA TYR A 61 -10.32 -23.93 -2.28
C TYR A 61 -11.15 -23.83 -1.02
N ASN A 62 -12.08 -24.77 -0.84
CA ASN A 62 -13.03 -24.83 0.28
C ASN A 62 -13.83 -23.52 0.48
N GLY A 63 -14.20 -22.84 -0.60
CA GLY A 63 -14.96 -21.58 -0.53
C GLY A 63 -14.12 -20.36 -0.16
N HIS A 64 -12.80 -20.51 -0.06
CA HIS A 64 -11.87 -19.41 0.12
C HIS A 64 -11.19 -19.07 -1.21
N ALA A 65 -11.19 -17.78 -1.56
CA ALA A 65 -10.45 -17.23 -2.68
C ALA A 65 -9.01 -16.95 -2.26
N TYR A 66 -8.05 -17.63 -2.88
CA TYR A 66 -6.62 -17.39 -2.72
C TYR A 66 -6.14 -16.55 -3.89
N VAL A 67 -5.64 -15.37 -3.57
CA VAL A 67 -5.13 -14.39 -4.55
C VAL A 67 -3.62 -14.25 -4.43
N PRO A 68 -2.90 -13.96 -5.53
CA PRO A 68 -1.48 -13.64 -5.45
C PRO A 68 -1.24 -12.43 -4.54
N LEU A 69 -0.51 -12.64 -3.44
CA LEU A 69 -0.26 -11.61 -2.44
C LEU A 69 0.39 -10.35 -3.04
N ARG A 70 1.33 -10.52 -3.98
CA ARG A 70 2.00 -9.41 -4.69
C ARG A 70 1.03 -8.49 -5.38
N PHE A 71 0.02 -9.05 -6.04
CA PHE A 71 -0.98 -8.23 -6.72
C PHE A 71 -1.73 -7.33 -5.72
N VAL A 72 -2.14 -7.89 -4.58
CA VAL A 72 -2.84 -7.12 -3.53
C VAL A 72 -1.93 -6.01 -2.99
N ALA A 73 -0.65 -6.33 -2.71
CA ALA A 73 0.32 -5.36 -2.22
C ALA A 73 0.57 -4.21 -3.22
N GLU A 74 0.69 -4.48 -4.51
CA GLU A 74 0.85 -3.44 -5.55
C GLU A 74 -0.33 -2.44 -5.54
N GLN A 75 -1.56 -2.91 -5.30
CA GLN A 75 -2.72 -2.02 -5.20
C GLN A 75 -2.70 -1.13 -3.95
N MET A 76 -1.94 -1.54 -2.94
CA MET A 76 -1.80 -0.88 -1.66
C MET A 76 -0.53 -0.02 -1.56
N ALA A 77 0.17 0.19 -2.68
CA ALA A 77 1.50 0.80 -2.73
C ALA A 77 2.48 0.15 -1.72
N ALA A 78 2.45 -1.17 -1.65
CA ALA A 78 3.30 -1.98 -0.79
C ALA A 78 4.25 -2.88 -1.58
N ASP A 79 5.44 -3.10 -1.01
CA ASP A 79 6.32 -4.18 -1.44
C ASP A 79 6.17 -5.41 -0.57
N ILE A 80 6.59 -6.53 -1.16
CA ILE A 80 6.64 -7.83 -0.51
C ILE A 80 8.07 -8.34 -0.51
N ASP A 81 8.56 -8.66 0.68
CA ASP A 81 9.85 -9.32 0.90
C ASP A 81 9.62 -10.64 1.64
N TYR A 82 10.04 -11.76 1.06
CA TYR A 82 9.99 -13.06 1.72
C TYR A 82 11.39 -13.43 2.20
N GLN A 83 11.55 -13.49 3.53
CA GLN A 83 12.80 -13.91 4.16
C GLN A 83 12.73 -15.40 4.49
N GLU A 84 13.45 -16.20 3.70
CA GLU A 84 13.47 -17.66 3.80
C GLU A 84 14.01 -18.15 5.16
N ASP A 85 15.03 -17.48 5.69
CA ASP A 85 15.65 -17.77 6.99
C ASP A 85 14.66 -17.66 8.15
N LYS A 86 13.71 -16.71 8.06
CA LYS A 86 12.66 -16.48 9.07
C LYS A 86 11.33 -17.13 8.72
N ARG A 87 11.18 -17.64 7.50
CA ARG A 87 9.90 -18.06 6.90
C ARG A 87 8.81 -16.99 7.07
N THR A 88 9.20 -15.73 6.95
CA THR A 88 8.33 -14.58 7.19
C THR A 88 8.18 -13.80 5.89
N THR A 89 6.92 -13.53 5.51
CA THR A 89 6.60 -12.60 4.43
C THR A 89 6.31 -11.23 5.03
N TYR A 90 7.12 -10.24 4.67
CA TYR A 90 6.94 -8.85 5.04
C TYR A 90 6.17 -8.13 3.93
N ILE A 91 5.08 -7.46 4.30
CA ILE A 91 4.31 -6.58 3.40
C ILE A 91 4.50 -5.16 3.94
N GLN A 92 5.11 -4.29 3.15
CA GLN A 92 5.55 -2.96 3.59
C GLN A 92 4.95 -1.88 2.69
N GLN A 93 3.99 -1.13 3.21
CA GLN A 93 3.38 0.00 2.52
C GLN A 93 4.33 1.21 2.51
N TYR A 94 4.43 1.86 1.36
CA TYR A 94 5.20 3.10 1.17
C TYR A 94 4.37 4.36 1.31
N SER A 95 3.08 4.26 1.01
CA SER A 95 2.11 5.33 1.19
C SER A 95 0.77 4.71 1.56
N VAL A 96 0.16 5.21 2.63
CA VAL A 96 -1.23 4.85 2.92
C VAL A 96 -2.07 5.68 1.96
N LYS A 97 -2.64 5.07 0.92
CA LYS A 97 -3.68 5.75 0.13
C LYS A 97 -4.86 6.04 1.06
N PHE A 98 -4.97 7.31 1.44
CA PHE A 98 -6.09 8.02 2.07
C PHE A 98 -7.32 7.16 2.35
N ASP A 99 -7.40 6.61 3.57
CA ASP A 99 -8.70 6.61 4.23
C ASP A 99 -8.89 8.00 4.86
N GLY A 100 -10.12 8.48 4.97
CA GLY A 100 -10.44 9.78 5.58
C GLY A 100 -10.17 9.84 7.09
N ARG A 101 -9.18 9.09 7.61
CA ARG A 101 -8.80 9.00 9.02
C ARG A 101 -7.38 9.46 9.27
N ILE A 102 -6.86 10.38 8.45
CA ILE A 102 -5.68 11.15 8.83
C ILE A 102 -6.07 12.06 9.99
N LEU A 103 -5.86 11.56 11.22
CA LEU A 103 -6.10 12.30 12.47
C LEU A 103 -4.95 13.26 12.81
N THR A 104 -3.87 13.25 12.02
CA THR A 104 -2.72 14.14 12.23
C THR A 104 -2.99 15.52 11.66
N PRO A 105 -2.57 16.60 12.33
CA PRO A 105 -2.63 17.94 11.76
C PRO A 105 -1.84 18.02 10.44
N VAL A 106 -2.49 18.48 9.38
CA VAL A 106 -1.87 18.72 8.07
C VAL A 106 -1.57 20.22 7.94
N PRO A 107 -0.33 20.62 7.60
CA PRO A 107 -0.02 22.03 7.38
C PRO A 107 -0.61 22.51 6.05
N TYR A 108 -1.08 23.75 6.02
CA TYR A 108 -1.27 24.50 4.78
C TYR A 108 0.10 24.96 4.26
N VAL A 109 0.44 24.55 3.04
CA VAL A 109 1.69 24.94 2.38
C VAL A 109 1.38 25.73 1.12
N ALA A 110 1.99 26.90 0.99
CA ALA A 110 1.72 27.78 -0.14
C ALA A 110 2.94 28.61 -0.55
N TYR A 111 3.05 28.83 -1.86
CA TYR A 111 4.02 29.71 -2.48
C TYR A 111 3.55 31.18 -2.39
N GLU A 112 4.38 32.06 -1.78
CA GLU A 112 4.17 33.50 -1.75
C GLU A 112 4.62 34.15 -3.07
N LYS A 113 3.68 34.32 -4.00
CA LYS A 113 3.93 35.02 -5.26
C LYS A 113 3.83 36.53 -5.06
N LYS A 114 4.98 37.18 -4.94
CA LYS A 114 5.09 38.66 -4.91
C LYS A 114 5.01 39.22 -6.34
N THR A 115 4.04 40.08 -6.59
CA THR A 115 3.90 40.84 -7.84
C THR A 115 4.76 42.10 -7.81
N GLU A 116 5.03 42.69 -8.99
CA GLU A 116 5.75 43.97 -9.09
C GLU A 116 5.01 45.11 -8.38
N SER A 117 3.68 45.04 -8.30
CA SER A 117 2.83 45.96 -7.54
C SER A 117 2.86 45.76 -6.03
N GLY A 118 3.63 44.79 -5.50
CA GLY A 118 3.72 44.47 -4.07
C GLY A 118 2.58 43.60 -3.53
N ILE A 119 1.59 43.23 -4.36
CA ILE A 119 0.53 42.28 -3.99
C ILE A 119 1.15 40.90 -3.81
N VAL A 120 0.81 40.24 -2.70
CA VAL A 120 1.19 38.86 -2.39
C VAL A 120 0.00 37.95 -2.68
N TRP A 121 0.20 36.96 -3.55
CA TRP A 121 -0.78 35.93 -3.85
C TRP A 121 -0.29 34.57 -3.37
N MET A 122 -1.16 33.81 -2.72
CA MET A 122 -0.83 32.50 -2.15
C MET A 122 -1.27 31.41 -3.13
N GLN A 123 -0.31 30.70 -3.71
CA GLN A 123 -0.60 29.50 -4.49
C GLN A 123 -0.40 28.27 -3.60
N GLU A 124 -1.49 27.55 -3.30
CA GLU A 124 -1.42 26.31 -2.56
C GLU A 124 -0.53 25.27 -3.27
N ILE A 125 0.32 24.61 -2.48
CA ILE A 125 1.14 23.49 -2.91
C ILE A 125 0.51 22.25 -2.27
N PRO A 126 0.10 21.25 -3.07
CA PRO A 126 -0.42 20.02 -2.49
C PRO A 126 0.63 19.35 -1.60
N LEU A 127 0.21 18.40 -0.78
CA LEU A 127 1.11 17.61 0.04
C LEU A 127 0.94 16.13 -0.28
N LEU A 128 2.07 15.45 -0.38
CA LEU A 128 2.14 14.00 -0.30
C LEU A 128 2.35 13.62 1.15
N ASP A 129 1.45 12.82 1.71
CA ASP A 129 1.66 12.25 3.04
C ASP A 129 2.80 11.24 2.99
N GLY A 130 3.78 11.46 3.87
CA GLY A 130 4.88 10.52 4.10
C GLY A 130 4.47 9.49 5.14
N ASN A 131 5.31 9.34 6.16
CA ASN A 131 5.02 8.46 7.30
C ASN A 131 4.41 9.27 8.44
N THR A 132 3.13 9.03 8.74
CA THR A 132 2.44 9.54 9.92
C THR A 132 2.33 8.45 10.98
N CYS A 133 2.72 8.76 12.21
CA CYS A 133 2.42 7.92 13.37
C CYS A 133 1.74 8.75 14.45
N TRP A 134 0.48 8.45 14.74
CA TRP A 134 -0.35 9.22 15.68
C TRP A 134 -0.93 8.41 16.84
N THR A 135 -1.23 7.12 16.63
CA THR A 135 -1.82 6.27 17.68
C THR A 135 -1.16 4.90 17.75
N ASP A 136 -0.69 4.35 16.61
CA ASP A 136 0.03 3.08 16.57
C ASP A 136 1.04 3.08 15.42
N CYS A 137 2.33 3.25 15.72
CA CYS A 137 3.36 3.37 14.68
C CYS A 137 3.62 2.00 14.05
N PHE A 138 3.37 1.88 12.75
CA PHE A 138 4.03 0.83 11.98
C PHE A 138 5.55 1.04 12.05
N LYS A 139 6.27 0.02 12.54
CA LYS A 139 7.74 0.00 12.53
C LYS A 139 8.18 -0.76 11.27
N PRO A 140 8.52 -0.06 10.17
CA PRO A 140 8.96 -0.74 8.97
C PRO A 140 10.24 -1.54 9.27
N HIS A 141 10.32 -2.72 8.68
CA HIS A 141 11.48 -3.60 8.85
C HIS A 141 12.65 -3.16 7.97
N THR A 142 12.36 -2.40 6.91
CA THR A 142 13.34 -1.70 6.08
C THR A 142 13.35 -0.20 6.39
N ARG A 143 14.41 0.48 5.94
CA ARG A 143 14.50 1.93 6.03
C ARG A 143 13.42 2.55 5.12
N PRO A 144 12.72 3.62 5.55
CA PRO A 144 11.78 4.33 4.70
C PRO A 144 12.44 4.77 3.39
N SER A 145 11.70 4.67 2.29
CA SER A 145 12.15 5.19 1.00
C SER A 145 12.46 6.68 1.10
N PRO A 146 13.53 7.18 0.46
CA PRO A 146 13.78 8.61 0.35
C PRO A 146 12.56 9.36 -0.19
N ALA A 147 12.31 10.56 0.32
CA ALA A 147 11.18 11.40 -0.12
C ALA A 147 11.15 11.63 -1.65
N SER A 148 12.32 11.69 -2.29
CA SER A 148 12.45 11.83 -3.75
C SER A 148 11.93 10.60 -4.51
N GLU A 149 12.05 9.40 -3.95
CA GLU A 149 11.50 8.19 -4.54
C GLU A 149 9.97 8.15 -4.37
N MET A 150 9.48 8.56 -3.20
CA MET A 150 8.03 8.66 -2.93
C MET A 150 7.33 9.62 -3.90
N ILE A 151 7.93 10.80 -4.15
CA ILE A 151 7.43 11.78 -5.13
C ILE A 151 7.38 11.19 -6.55
N LYS A 152 8.41 10.43 -6.96
CA LYS A 152 8.46 9.78 -8.27
C LYS A 152 7.39 8.68 -8.41
N GLN A 153 7.27 7.83 -7.39
CA GLN A 153 6.31 6.72 -7.38
C GLN A 153 4.86 7.21 -7.36
N ALA A 154 4.59 8.33 -6.67
CA ALA A 154 3.26 8.94 -6.62
C ALA A 154 2.92 9.77 -7.87
N GLU A 155 3.85 9.89 -8.84
CA GLU A 155 3.73 10.79 -9.99
C GLU A 155 3.35 12.23 -9.57
N TYR A 156 3.88 12.66 -8.43
CA TYR A 156 3.46 13.89 -7.77
C TYR A 156 3.90 15.14 -8.57
N PRO A 157 2.98 16.06 -8.93
CA PRO A 157 3.31 17.20 -9.78
C PRO A 157 4.00 18.32 -8.97
N PRO A 158 5.24 18.72 -9.31
CA PRO A 158 5.91 19.83 -8.65
C PRO A 158 5.32 21.18 -9.03
N VAL A 159 5.29 22.12 -8.09
CA VAL A 159 4.81 23.49 -8.32
C VAL A 159 5.95 24.39 -8.80
N ALA A 160 5.74 25.14 -9.88
CA ALA A 160 6.73 26.08 -10.38
C ALA A 160 6.82 27.34 -9.48
N VAL A 161 8.03 27.68 -9.05
CA VAL A 161 8.31 28.78 -8.11
C VAL A 161 9.50 29.62 -8.58
N LYS A 162 9.60 30.85 -8.08
CA LYS A 162 10.73 31.74 -8.37
C LYS A 162 11.91 31.47 -7.41
N PRO A 163 13.16 31.68 -7.84
CA PRO A 163 14.31 31.64 -6.95
C PRO A 163 14.19 32.73 -5.87
N GLU A 164 14.80 32.48 -4.71
CA GLU A 164 14.87 33.44 -3.59
C GLU A 164 13.51 33.93 -3.08
N SER A 165 12.45 33.18 -3.37
CA SER A 165 11.10 33.45 -2.89
C SER A 165 10.74 32.58 -1.70
N ASP A 166 9.55 32.82 -1.13
CA ASP A 166 9.12 32.24 0.13
C ASP A 166 8.03 31.18 -0.08
N ILE A 167 8.14 30.08 0.66
CA ILE A 167 7.04 29.14 0.88
C ILE A 167 6.61 29.26 2.34
N VAL A 168 5.32 29.35 2.57
CA VAL A 168 4.75 29.46 3.92
C VAL A 168 4.21 28.10 4.35
N ILE A 169 4.45 27.74 5.60
CA ILE A 169 4.00 26.49 6.23
C ILE A 169 3.16 26.85 7.45
N ILE A 170 1.85 26.64 7.41
CA ILE A 170 0.93 27.06 8.47
C ILE A 170 0.15 25.86 8.98
N TYR A 171 0.32 25.52 10.25
CA TYR A 171 -0.55 24.55 10.91
C TYR A 171 -1.87 25.20 11.37
N PRO A 172 -2.97 24.41 11.46
CA PRO A 172 -4.21 24.87 12.06
C PRO A 172 -3.97 25.46 13.45
N LYS A 173 -4.83 26.40 13.83
CA LYS A 173 -4.76 27.05 15.14
C LYS A 173 -4.76 25.99 16.24
N ASP A 174 -3.88 26.18 17.24
CA ASP A 174 -3.72 25.29 18.39
C ASP A 174 -3.22 23.86 18.04
N MET A 175 -2.79 23.63 16.80
CA MET A 175 -2.22 22.35 16.33
C MET A 175 -0.75 22.48 15.88
N LYS A 176 -0.03 23.49 16.37
CA LYS A 176 1.40 23.65 16.07
C LYS A 176 2.23 22.53 16.71
N PRO A 177 3.20 21.95 15.99
CA PRO A 177 4.06 20.93 16.55
C PRO A 177 5.02 21.49 17.61
N LEU A 178 5.43 20.63 18.54
CA LEU A 178 6.51 20.87 19.50
C LEU A 178 7.86 21.02 18.80
N LEU A 179 8.08 20.22 17.75
CA LEU A 179 9.27 20.27 16.93
C LEU A 179 8.87 20.31 15.45
N LEU A 180 9.41 21.27 14.72
CA LEU A 180 9.27 21.39 13.28
C LEU A 180 10.65 21.42 12.64
N GLN A 181 10.93 20.46 11.76
CA GLN A 181 12.16 20.41 10.98
C GLN A 181 11.82 20.31 9.50
N VAL A 182 12.48 21.12 8.68
CA VAL A 182 12.33 21.09 7.24
C VAL A 182 13.65 20.64 6.63
N THR A 183 13.57 19.66 5.74
CA THR A 183 14.71 19.22 4.94
C THR A 183 14.45 19.47 3.47
N MET A 184 15.50 19.80 2.73
CA MET A 184 15.44 20.07 1.31
C MET A 184 16.53 19.30 0.58
N ALA A 185 16.15 18.61 -0.50
CA ALA A 185 17.08 17.89 -1.38
C ALA A 185 16.89 18.37 -2.83
N SER A 186 17.99 18.73 -3.49
CA SER A 186 18.00 18.95 -4.93
C SER A 186 17.90 17.60 -5.64
N GLU A 187 17.21 17.53 -6.78
CA GLU A 187 17.24 16.34 -7.63
C GLU A 187 18.65 16.00 -8.14
N SER A 188 19.54 17.00 -8.24
CA SER A 188 20.96 16.77 -8.55
C SER A 188 21.72 16.03 -7.44
N ASP A 189 21.16 16.00 -6.23
CA ASP A 189 21.67 15.26 -5.08
C ASP A 189 20.90 13.95 -4.82
N ALA A 190 19.97 13.57 -5.72
CA ALA A 190 19.15 12.37 -5.58
C ALA A 190 20.02 11.10 -5.48
N GLY A 191 19.80 10.30 -4.43
CA GLY A 191 20.56 9.08 -4.13
C GLY A 191 21.68 9.26 -3.10
N LYS A 192 21.98 10.49 -2.67
CA LYS A 192 22.76 10.77 -1.45
C LYS A 192 21.79 10.96 -0.28
N LYS A 193 22.23 10.67 0.96
CA LYS A 193 21.42 10.68 2.20
C LYS A 193 20.46 11.89 2.30
N GLU A 194 19.39 11.69 3.07
CA GLU A 194 18.35 12.64 3.50
C GLU A 194 18.69 14.13 3.31
N GLY A 195 17.74 14.90 2.77
CA GLY A 195 17.91 16.32 2.45
C GLY A 195 18.52 17.13 3.59
N LYS A 196 19.17 18.24 3.26
CA LYS A 196 19.80 19.09 4.27
C LYS A 196 18.73 19.82 5.07
N ALA A 197 18.90 19.91 6.39
CA ALA A 197 18.05 20.74 7.22
C ALA A 197 18.13 22.20 6.76
N VAL A 198 16.97 22.84 6.58
CA VAL A 198 16.85 24.25 6.17
C VAL A 198 16.11 25.00 7.27
N PRO A 199 16.65 26.13 7.76
CA PRO A 199 15.98 26.93 8.78
C PRO A 199 14.70 27.57 8.21
N LEU A 200 13.72 27.79 9.09
CA LEU A 200 12.55 28.61 8.82
C LEU A 200 12.72 29.99 9.44
N ASP A 201 12.30 31.03 8.74
CA ASP A 201 12.06 32.36 9.31
C ASP A 201 10.60 32.46 9.74
N GLY A 202 10.35 32.18 11.03
CA GLY A 202 9.01 31.99 11.55
C GLY A 202 8.32 30.80 10.90
N ASN A 203 7.41 31.07 9.94
CA ASN A 203 6.70 30.05 9.17
C ASN A 203 7.11 30.02 7.69
N ARG A 204 8.18 30.74 7.32
CA ARG A 204 8.65 30.87 5.94
C ARG A 204 9.90 30.03 5.68
N LEU A 205 9.86 29.29 4.59
CA LEU A 205 10.98 28.61 3.98
C LEU A 205 11.49 29.45 2.81
N HIS A 206 12.73 29.93 2.90
CA HIS A 206 13.37 30.65 1.81
C HIS A 206 13.92 29.67 0.76
N LEU A 207 13.52 29.86 -0.50
CA LEU A 207 13.95 29.03 -1.61
C LEU A 207 15.34 29.40 -2.10
N PRO A 208 16.11 28.42 -2.61
CA PRO A 208 17.45 28.67 -3.10
C PRO A 208 17.43 29.53 -4.37
N LYS A 209 18.55 30.23 -4.60
CA LYS A 209 18.79 30.95 -5.85
C LYS A 209 19.02 30.03 -7.06
N LYS A 210 19.60 28.86 -6.80
CA LYS A 210 19.95 27.90 -7.85
C LYS A 210 18.67 27.29 -8.45
N PRO A 211 18.47 27.35 -9.77
CA PRO A 211 17.37 26.67 -10.43
C PRO A 211 17.48 25.15 -10.30
N GLY A 212 16.35 24.48 -10.24
CA GLY A 212 16.29 23.03 -10.16
C GLY A 212 15.00 22.53 -9.51
N ARG A 213 14.83 21.22 -9.54
CA ARG A 213 13.78 20.53 -8.80
C ARG A 213 14.25 20.24 -7.38
N TYR A 214 13.41 20.59 -6.41
CA TYR A 214 13.65 20.38 -5.01
C TYR A 214 12.54 19.53 -4.40
N THR A 215 12.92 18.51 -3.66
CA THR A 215 12.02 17.77 -2.77
C THR A 215 12.18 18.30 -1.36
N ILE A 216 11.07 18.64 -0.72
CA ILE A 216 11.02 19.21 0.63
C ILE A 216 10.23 18.25 1.51
N SER A 217 10.77 17.94 2.68
CA SER A 217 10.09 17.14 3.71
C SER A 217 9.95 17.96 4.98
N ILE A 218 8.74 17.98 5.52
CA ILE A 218 8.38 18.63 6.78
C ILE A 218 8.22 17.52 7.80
N TYR A 219 9.16 17.41 8.75
CA TYR A 219 9.01 16.58 9.93
C TYR A 219 8.38 17.41 11.04
N ALA A 220 7.28 16.92 11.59
CA ALA A 220 6.57 17.56 12.68
C ALA A 220 6.31 16.57 13.82
N ASP A 221 6.51 17.02 15.05
CA ASP A 221 6.40 16.23 16.27
C ASP A 221 5.43 16.89 17.26
N TRP A 222 4.55 16.09 17.85
CA TRP A 222 3.57 16.45 18.88
C TRP A 222 3.64 15.43 20.02
N GLU A 223 3.03 15.73 21.17
CA GLU A 223 2.96 14.76 22.28
C GLU A 223 2.29 13.44 21.87
N GLN A 224 1.30 13.52 20.97
CA GLN A 224 0.53 12.39 20.47
C GLN A 224 1.30 11.57 19.43
N GLY A 225 2.24 12.17 18.71
CA GLY A 225 2.94 11.49 17.63
C GLY A 225 3.60 12.42 16.64
N LYS A 226 4.04 11.86 15.51
CA LYS A 226 4.84 12.55 14.49
C LYS A 226 4.27 12.36 13.10
N ALA A 227 4.45 13.37 12.25
CA ALA A 227 4.03 13.35 10.87
C ALA A 227 5.17 13.82 9.95
N ILE A 228 5.21 13.24 8.76
CA ILE A 228 6.07 13.70 7.67
C ILE A 228 5.17 14.09 6.50
N SER A 229 5.22 15.34 6.08
CA SER A 229 4.59 15.82 4.85
C SER A 229 5.66 16.14 3.81
N ILE A 230 5.44 15.76 2.56
CA ILE A 230 6.41 15.89 1.48
C ILE A 230 5.79 16.69 0.35
N PHE A 231 6.56 17.57 -0.28
CA PHE A 231 6.16 18.22 -1.52
C PHE A 231 7.37 18.49 -2.41
N ALA A 232 7.11 18.83 -3.67
CA ALA A 232 8.15 19.16 -4.64
C ALA A 232 7.88 20.50 -5.31
N VAL A 233 8.94 21.24 -5.60
CA VAL A 233 8.88 22.49 -6.35
C VAL A 233 9.93 22.53 -7.45
N ASP A 234 9.59 23.19 -8.55
CA ASP A 234 10.50 23.49 -9.64
C ASP A 234 10.89 24.97 -9.55
N VAL A 235 12.09 25.23 -9.03
CA VAL A 235 12.68 26.58 -9.01
C VAL A 235 13.15 26.90 -10.42
N LYS A 236 12.43 27.79 -11.11
CA LYS A 236 12.74 28.20 -12.47
C LYS A 236 13.35 29.59 -12.48
N SER A 237 14.45 29.77 -13.23
CA SER A 237 14.90 31.11 -13.60
C SER A 237 13.75 31.82 -14.31
N SER A 238 13.33 32.95 -13.77
CA SER A 238 12.38 33.87 -14.42
C SER A 238 12.93 34.40 -15.73
#